data_AF-A0A7J9ZQR3-F1
#
_entry.id   AF-A0A7J9ZQR3-F1
#
_cell.length_a   1.000
_cell.length_b   1.000
_cell.length_c   1.000
_cell.angle_alpha   90.00
_cell.angle_beta   90.00
_cell.angle_gamma   90.00
#
_symmetry.space_group_name_H-M   'P 1'
#
loop_
_entity.id
_entity.type
_entity.pdbx_description
1 polymer ?
#
loop_
_entity_poly.entity_id
_entity_poly.type
_entity_poly.pdbx_seq_one_letter_code
_entity_poly.pdbx_strand_id
1 'polypeptide(L)'
;MGEVVRNVALVLVFILIGGFFAGAEMALVSLREGQVKSLSTRGRRGQSVSRLASDPNRFLSAVQIGVTLAGFLSAAFGAATLAEDVAPLLTWLGLPGPVADTLALVVITLLIAYFSLVLGELAPKRIALQRAEGLSLAVAPALDFIARLSRPVIWLLSISTNAVVRMLGGDPRADREQMTEEELRELLIGHQGLPWDERRIIERVFAAGDRPVREVLVPRTEVEFVSADTTLEAAARFATSAPYSRFPVYRRSYDDIIGFVHVRDLLDPELTGRKLPVLTVTRPLVFLPDSKRVLAALTDMRGEGHHLAIVLDEYGGTAGIVTLEDLVEELVGDIRDEYDIGDAEPTRLAGGVVEVDGLLNLDDFEDASGLRLPEGPYETVGGYVMATLGHVPSQNEAVDIGGRRLTVAEMDGRRVARVRVSPLPSAEPRAAAEGDAVREDSGRDDTVREDSVGTA
;
A
#
# COMPACT_ATOMS: atom_id res chain seq x y z
N MET A 1 -1.95 47.36 51.85
CA MET A 1 -3.00 46.68 51.06
C MET A 1 -2.93 47.01 49.56
N GLY A 2 -2.93 48.29 49.16
CA GLY A 2 -2.95 48.67 47.73
C GLY A 2 -1.73 48.22 46.91
N GLU A 3 -0.55 48.18 47.53
CA GLU A 3 0.70 47.77 46.86
C GLU A 3 0.77 46.25 46.60
N VAL A 4 0.46 45.43 47.59
CA VAL A 4 0.37 43.96 47.45
C VAL A 4 -0.63 43.57 46.37
N VAL A 5 -1.82 44.18 46.36
CA VAL A 5 -2.86 43.91 45.35
C VAL A 5 -2.36 44.27 43.94
N ARG A 6 -1.63 45.39 43.80
CA ARG A 6 -1.02 45.78 42.53
C ARG A 6 0.04 44.76 42.08
N ASN A 7 0.89 44.29 42.99
CA ASN A 7 1.93 43.31 42.69
C ASN A 7 1.32 41.98 42.25
N VAL A 8 0.29 41.48 42.97
CA VAL A 8 -0.46 40.27 42.58
C VAL A 8 -1.13 40.44 41.22
N ALA A 9 -1.77 41.59 40.97
CA ALA A 9 -2.41 41.85 39.68
C ALA A 9 -1.41 41.85 38.54
N LEU A 10 -0.21 42.40 38.75
CA LEU A 10 0.84 42.44 37.74
C LEU A 10 1.42 41.04 37.44
N VAL A 11 1.64 40.23 38.48
CA VAL A 11 2.02 38.81 38.33
C VAL A 11 0.95 38.03 37.55
N LEU A 12 -0.33 38.25 37.88
CA LEU A 12 -1.44 37.62 37.18
C LEU A 12 -1.50 38.03 35.71
N VAL A 13 -1.25 39.30 35.39
CA VAL A 13 -1.17 39.77 34.00
C VAL A 13 -0.05 39.05 33.24
N PHE A 14 1.14 38.89 33.83
CA PHE A 14 2.20 38.11 33.19
C PHE A 14 1.79 36.65 32.97
N ILE A 15 1.15 36.01 33.94
CA ILE A 15 0.63 34.63 33.79
C ILE A 15 -0.36 34.55 32.62
N LEU A 16 -1.29 35.50 32.52
CA LEU A 16 -2.29 35.53 31.45
C LEU A 16 -1.67 35.80 30.06
N ILE A 17 -0.63 36.63 30.00
CA ILE A 17 0.14 36.82 28.75
C ILE A 17 0.81 35.51 28.35
N GLY A 18 1.43 34.79 29.29
CA GLY A 18 1.97 33.45 29.05
C GLY A 18 0.90 32.49 28.53
N GLY A 19 -0.29 32.52 29.15
CA GLY A 19 -1.45 31.72 28.74
C GLY A 19 -1.95 32.02 27.34
N PHE A 20 -1.93 33.28 26.93
CA PHE A 20 -2.26 33.66 25.56
C PHE A 20 -1.29 33.01 24.56
N PHE A 21 0.02 33.08 24.81
CA PHE A 21 1.02 32.46 23.93
C PHE A 21 0.91 30.93 23.93
N ALA A 22 0.80 30.30 25.09
CA ALA A 22 0.65 28.85 25.23
C ALA A 22 -0.62 28.32 24.55
N GLY A 23 -1.74 29.03 24.68
CA GLY A 23 -2.99 28.69 23.99
C GLY A 23 -2.86 28.85 22.48
N ALA A 24 -2.18 29.89 22.01
CA ALA A 24 -1.98 30.14 20.59
C ALA A 24 -1.04 29.12 19.93
N GLU A 25 0.01 28.68 20.66
CA GLU A 25 0.87 27.55 20.30
C GLU A 25 0.01 26.33 19.95
N MET A 26 -0.81 25.91 20.91
CA MET A 26 -1.57 24.67 20.80
C MET A 26 -2.69 24.78 19.76
N ALA A 27 -3.28 25.97 19.60
CA ALA A 27 -4.30 26.21 18.59
C ALA A 27 -3.76 26.00 17.17
N LEU A 28 -2.56 26.52 16.85
CA LEU A 28 -1.99 26.39 15.51
C LEU A 28 -1.37 25.02 15.27
N VAL A 29 -0.66 24.44 16.25
CA VAL A 29 -0.01 23.11 16.11
C VAL A 29 -1.04 21.99 15.94
N SER A 30 -2.25 22.16 16.50
CA SER A 30 -3.33 21.17 16.36
C SER A 30 -4.10 21.24 15.04
N LEU A 31 -3.85 22.25 14.18
CA LEU A 31 -4.49 22.33 12.87
C LEU A 31 -3.88 21.33 11.90
N ARG A 32 -4.74 20.58 11.21
CA ARG A 32 -4.33 19.74 10.08
C ARG A 32 -4.10 20.59 8.82
N GLU A 33 -3.27 20.10 7.89
CA GLU A 33 -2.98 20.80 6.64
C GLU A 33 -4.25 21.20 5.86
N GLY A 34 -5.22 20.29 5.76
CA GLY A 34 -6.52 20.56 5.12
C GLY A 34 -7.30 21.68 5.82
N GLN A 35 -7.24 21.77 7.15
CA GLN A 35 -7.87 22.85 7.92
C GLN A 35 -7.15 24.18 7.69
N VAL A 36 -5.81 24.19 7.67
CA VAL A 36 -5.02 25.40 7.35
C VAL A 36 -5.37 25.91 5.95
N LYS A 37 -5.44 25.02 4.96
CA LYS A 37 -5.82 25.37 3.58
C LYS A 37 -7.24 25.94 3.52
N SER A 38 -8.20 25.30 4.19
CA SER A 38 -9.58 25.81 4.29
C SER A 38 -9.63 27.20 4.93
N LEU A 39 -8.98 27.37 6.09
CA LEU A 39 -8.93 28.65 6.81
C LEU A 39 -8.25 29.75 5.99
N SER A 40 -7.24 29.44 5.17
CA SER A 40 -6.53 30.42 4.34
C SER A 40 -7.46 31.21 3.40
N THR A 41 -8.59 30.61 3.00
CA THR A 41 -9.60 31.24 2.15
C THR A 41 -10.50 32.22 2.92
N ARG A 42 -10.50 32.18 4.26
CA ARG A 42 -11.35 33.02 5.13
C ARG A 42 -10.74 34.41 5.42
N GLY A 43 -10.31 35.10 4.37
CA GLY A 43 -9.82 36.49 4.41
C GLY A 43 -8.46 36.68 5.12
N ARG A 44 -8.17 37.90 5.56
CA ARG A 44 -6.84 38.31 6.06
C ARG A 44 -6.35 37.54 7.31
N ARG A 45 -7.28 37.15 8.20
CA ARG A 45 -6.97 36.34 9.39
C ARG A 45 -6.56 34.93 8.99
N GLY A 46 -7.30 34.33 8.07
CA GLY A 46 -6.99 33.03 7.46
C GLY A 46 -5.61 32.98 6.81
N GLN A 47 -5.28 33.98 6.00
CA GLN A 47 -3.94 34.11 5.39
C GLN A 47 -2.83 34.24 6.43
N SER A 48 -3.10 34.85 7.59
CA SER A 48 -2.13 34.95 8.67
C SER A 48 -1.92 33.61 9.37
N VAL A 49 -2.98 32.82 9.58
CA VAL A 49 -2.88 31.42 10.05
C VAL A 49 -2.02 30.60 9.10
N SER A 50 -2.29 30.68 7.79
CA SER A 50 -1.51 29.95 6.77
C SER A 50 -0.04 30.35 6.76
N ARG A 51 0.28 31.65 6.83
CA ARG A 51 1.68 32.13 6.89
C ARG A 51 2.43 31.69 8.14
N LEU A 52 1.74 31.58 9.28
CA LEU A 52 2.34 31.09 10.52
C LEU A 52 2.53 29.58 10.50
N ALA A 53 1.56 28.83 9.94
CA ALA A 53 1.63 27.38 9.81
C ALA A 53 2.69 26.92 8.78
N SER A 54 2.92 27.69 7.72
CA SER A 54 3.91 27.38 6.69
C SER A 54 5.37 27.59 7.12
N ASP A 55 5.59 28.30 8.23
CA ASP A 55 6.93 28.53 8.80
C ASP A 55 6.93 28.17 10.29
N PRO A 56 6.92 26.86 10.63
CA PRO A 56 6.81 26.38 12.00
C PRO A 56 7.94 26.91 12.89
N ASN A 57 9.16 27.01 12.36
CA ASN A 57 10.32 27.48 13.11
C ASN A 57 10.13 28.94 13.57
N ARG A 58 9.71 29.83 12.66
CA ARG A 58 9.43 31.22 13.02
C ARG A 58 8.29 31.34 14.02
N PHE A 59 7.21 30.58 13.80
CA PHE A 59 6.05 30.58 14.68
C PHE A 59 6.40 30.07 16.09
N LEU A 60 6.95 28.87 16.19
CA LEU A 60 7.32 28.23 17.46
C LEU A 60 8.30 29.10 18.22
N SER A 61 9.31 29.66 17.55
CA SER A 61 10.26 30.57 18.20
C SER A 61 9.57 31.82 18.76
N ALA A 62 8.69 32.48 17.99
CA ALA A 62 8.00 33.69 18.45
C ALA A 62 7.11 33.43 19.67
N VAL A 63 6.37 32.32 19.66
CA VAL A 63 5.48 31.94 20.76
C VAL A 63 6.27 31.50 21.99
N GLN A 64 7.33 30.70 21.79
CA GLN A 64 8.20 30.23 22.87
C GLN A 64 8.89 31.39 23.61
N ILE A 65 9.35 32.41 22.88
CA ILE A 65 9.87 33.64 23.49
C ILE A 65 8.81 34.28 24.39
N GLY A 66 7.57 34.37 23.92
CA GLY A 66 6.44 34.93 24.66
C GLY A 66 6.15 34.16 25.95
N VAL A 67 6.02 32.83 25.87
CA VAL A 67 5.79 31.96 27.03
C VAL A 67 6.94 32.08 28.03
N THR A 68 8.18 31.98 27.56
CA THR A 68 9.38 31.99 28.40
C THR A 68 9.56 33.33 29.11
N LEU A 69 9.41 34.45 28.38
CA LEU A 69 9.55 35.78 28.95
C LEU A 69 8.44 36.07 29.96
N ALA A 70 7.19 35.72 29.65
CA ALA A 70 6.06 35.90 30.56
C ALA A 70 6.24 35.06 31.84
N GLY A 71 6.70 33.81 31.70
CA GLY A 71 7.01 32.92 32.82
C GLY A 71 8.12 33.47 33.71
N PHE A 72 9.24 33.90 33.13
CA PHE A 72 10.34 34.49 33.90
C PHE A 72 9.97 35.81 34.56
N LEU A 73 9.23 36.69 33.87
CA LEU A 73 8.77 37.94 34.47
C LEU A 73 7.81 37.68 35.62
N SER A 74 6.85 36.76 35.47
CA SER A 74 5.93 36.39 36.55
C SER A 74 6.67 35.83 37.77
N ALA A 75 7.58 34.87 37.54
CA ALA A 75 8.35 34.23 38.61
C ALA A 75 9.32 35.19 39.28
N ALA A 76 10.15 35.92 38.52
CA ALA A 76 11.17 36.81 39.07
C ALA A 76 10.54 38.03 39.76
N PHE A 77 9.55 38.68 39.13
CA PHE A 77 8.87 39.82 39.74
C PHE A 77 8.08 39.39 40.97
N GLY A 78 7.31 38.29 40.87
CA GLY A 78 6.50 37.84 41.98
C GLY A 78 7.33 37.33 43.16
N ALA A 79 8.44 36.64 42.91
CA ALA A 79 9.37 36.26 43.95
C ALA A 79 10.03 37.48 44.62
N ALA A 80 10.48 38.46 43.83
CA ALA A 80 11.14 39.66 44.37
C ALA A 80 10.21 40.59 45.15
N THR A 81 8.92 40.65 44.80
CA THR A 81 7.97 41.59 45.43
C THR A 81 7.09 40.93 46.48
N LEU A 82 6.45 39.80 46.15
CA LEU A 82 5.47 39.17 47.04
C LEU A 82 6.13 38.39 48.18
N ALA A 83 7.38 37.95 48.03
CA ALA A 83 8.10 37.30 49.14
C ALA A 83 8.41 38.29 50.26
N GLU A 84 8.81 39.51 49.93
CA GLU A 84 9.06 40.59 50.91
C GLU A 84 7.78 41.00 51.65
N ASP A 85 6.63 40.93 50.97
CA ASP A 85 5.31 41.20 51.57
C ASP A 85 4.87 40.08 52.55
N VAL A 86 5.34 38.84 52.36
CA VAL A 86 4.92 37.65 53.13
C VAL A 86 5.85 37.32 54.29
N ALA A 87 7.14 37.65 54.20
CA ALA A 87 8.11 37.41 55.26
C ALA A 87 7.74 38.03 56.63
N PRO A 88 7.15 39.24 56.71
CA PRO A 88 6.68 39.82 57.97
C PRO A 88 5.56 39.02 58.66
N LEU A 89 4.70 38.34 57.89
CA LEU A 89 3.66 37.46 58.44
C LEU A 89 4.28 36.21 59.09
N LEU A 90 5.32 35.65 58.46
CA LEU A 90 6.03 34.48 58.96
C LEU A 90 6.86 34.79 60.21
N THR A 91 7.47 35.99 60.28
CA THR A 91 8.15 36.45 61.50
C THR A 91 7.17 36.73 62.64
N TRP A 92 5.97 37.25 62.35
CA TRP A 92 4.90 37.38 63.36
C TRP A 92 4.44 36.02 63.92
N LEU A 93 4.55 34.94 63.12
CA LEU A 93 4.31 33.56 63.56
C LEU A 93 5.44 32.97 64.43
N GLY A 94 6.51 33.74 64.71
CA GLY A 94 7.61 33.33 65.59
C GLY A 94 8.82 32.70 64.89
N LEU A 95 8.90 32.79 63.56
CA LEU A 95 10.06 32.32 62.81
C LEU A 95 11.23 33.33 62.88
N PRO A 96 12.50 32.86 62.98
CA PRO A 96 13.67 33.72 62.86
C PRO A 96 13.70 34.43 61.49
N GLY A 97 14.05 35.71 61.45
CA GLY A 97 14.05 36.55 60.23
C GLY A 97 14.65 35.86 58.98
N PRO A 98 15.89 35.35 59.03
CA PRO A 98 16.51 34.69 57.87
C PRO A 98 15.76 33.45 57.38
N VAL A 99 15.13 32.71 58.29
CA VAL A 99 14.32 31.53 57.97
C VAL A 99 12.98 31.95 57.36
N ALA A 100 12.36 32.99 57.90
CA ALA A 100 11.11 33.56 57.37
C ALA A 100 11.29 34.10 55.95
N ASP A 101 12.38 34.82 55.66
CA ASP A 101 12.68 35.37 54.32
C ASP A 101 12.87 34.25 53.29
N THR A 102 13.68 33.24 53.63
CA THR A 102 13.93 32.09 52.76
C THR A 102 12.64 31.30 52.52
N LEU A 103 11.85 31.07 53.57
CA LEU A 103 10.59 30.32 53.46
C LEU A 103 9.54 31.09 52.66
N ALA A 104 9.43 32.40 52.84
CA ALA A 104 8.55 33.26 52.05
C ALA A 104 8.91 33.19 50.56
N LEU A 105 10.19 33.31 50.24
CA LEU A 105 10.69 33.21 48.86
C LEU A 105 10.32 31.86 48.23
N VAL A 106 10.61 30.75 48.92
CA VAL A 106 10.31 29.40 48.41
C VAL A 106 8.82 29.20 48.22
N VAL A 107 8.00 29.53 49.23
CA VAL A 107 6.54 29.33 49.17
C VAL A 107 5.91 30.17 48.07
N ILE A 108 6.28 31.45 47.96
CA ILE A 108 5.75 32.34 46.93
C ILE A 108 6.19 31.90 45.54
N THR A 109 7.45 31.48 45.38
CA THR A 109 7.94 30.94 44.11
C THR A 109 7.16 29.69 43.70
N LEU A 110 6.91 28.76 44.63
CA LEU A 110 6.12 27.55 44.36
C LEU A 110 4.66 27.87 44.02
N LEU A 111 4.04 28.82 44.71
CA LEU A 111 2.67 29.27 44.42
C LEU A 111 2.59 29.89 43.03
N ILE A 112 3.50 30.82 42.70
CA ILE A 112 3.55 31.44 41.37
C ILE A 112 3.81 30.38 40.30
N ALA A 113 4.74 29.45 40.54
CA ALA A 113 5.01 28.36 39.61
C ALA A 113 3.76 27.51 39.35
N TYR A 114 3.00 27.14 40.39
CA TYR A 114 1.75 26.40 40.26
C TYR A 114 0.70 27.18 39.45
N PHE A 115 0.45 28.45 39.80
CA PHE A 115 -0.54 29.27 39.07
C PHE A 115 -0.09 29.57 37.64
N SER A 116 1.19 29.80 37.41
CA SER A 116 1.77 29.99 36.08
C SER A 116 1.62 28.73 35.22
N LEU A 117 1.90 27.55 35.78
CA LEU A 117 1.70 26.28 35.08
C LEU A 117 0.22 26.02 34.76
N VAL A 118 -0.67 26.22 35.73
CA VAL A 118 -2.10 25.92 35.55
C VAL A 118 -2.78 26.95 34.63
N LEU A 119 -2.67 28.24 34.95
CA LEU A 119 -3.37 29.32 34.25
C LEU A 119 -2.61 29.85 33.04
N GLY A 120 -1.28 29.81 33.08
CA GLY A 120 -0.39 30.30 32.02
C GLY A 120 0.00 29.25 31.00
N GLU A 121 -0.27 27.96 31.24
CA GLU A 121 0.10 26.91 30.27
C GLU A 121 -0.98 25.83 30.09
N LEU A 122 -1.27 25.04 31.12
CA LEU A 122 -2.09 23.82 30.98
C LEU A 122 -3.55 24.11 30.62
N ALA A 123 -4.22 25.05 31.31
CA ALA A 123 -5.61 25.37 31.02
C ALA A 123 -5.79 26.02 29.63
N PRO A 124 -4.98 27.03 29.24
CA PRO A 124 -5.04 27.59 27.88
C PRO A 124 -4.80 26.54 26.78
N LYS A 125 -3.81 25.64 26.95
CA LYS A 125 -3.54 24.57 25.97
C LYS A 125 -4.74 23.63 25.83
N ARG A 126 -5.39 23.25 26.94
CA ARG A 126 -6.61 22.42 26.91
C ARG A 126 -7.80 23.12 26.22
N ILE A 127 -8.00 24.41 26.46
CA ILE A 127 -9.07 25.19 25.81
C ILE A 127 -8.79 25.31 24.31
N ALA A 128 -7.53 25.56 23.94
CA ALA A 128 -7.11 25.69 22.55
C ALA A 128 -7.36 24.42 21.73
N LEU A 129 -7.09 23.24 22.31
CA LEU A 129 -7.39 21.95 21.68
C LEU A 129 -8.87 21.78 21.31
N GLN A 130 -9.77 22.27 22.14
CA GLN A 130 -11.22 22.15 21.89
C GLN A 130 -11.73 23.16 20.84
N ARG A 131 -10.99 24.24 20.59
CA ARG A 131 -11.42 25.37 19.74
C ARG A 131 -10.31 25.89 18.83
N ALA A 132 -9.55 24.97 18.23
CA ALA A 132 -8.33 25.26 17.49
C ALA A 132 -8.53 26.26 16.35
N GLU A 133 -9.54 26.05 15.48
CA GLU A 133 -9.78 26.92 14.31
C GLU A 133 -10.13 28.36 14.71
N GLY A 134 -11.08 28.51 15.64
CA GLY A 134 -11.56 29.82 16.08
C GLY A 134 -10.48 30.62 16.80
N LEU A 135 -9.73 29.96 17.70
CA LEU A 135 -8.65 30.60 18.45
C LEU A 135 -7.48 30.97 17.52
N SER A 136 -7.13 30.09 16.57
CA SER A 136 -6.09 30.38 15.57
C SER A 136 -6.42 31.62 14.75
N LEU A 137 -7.66 31.74 14.27
CA LEU A 137 -8.09 32.93 13.52
C LEU A 137 -8.04 34.21 14.36
N ALA A 138 -8.40 34.13 15.63
CA ALA A 138 -8.40 35.28 16.54
C ALA A 138 -6.98 35.76 16.84
N VAL A 139 -6.06 34.82 17.08
CA VAL A 139 -4.71 35.12 17.60
C VAL A 139 -3.67 35.33 16.48
N ALA A 140 -3.84 34.72 15.32
CA ALA A 140 -2.86 34.76 14.23
C ALA A 140 -2.39 36.18 13.82
N PRO A 141 -3.23 37.22 13.74
CA PRO A 141 -2.75 38.56 13.37
C PRO A 141 -1.78 39.16 14.39
N ALA A 142 -2.07 38.99 15.68
CA ALA A 142 -1.23 39.48 16.77
C ALA A 142 0.12 38.73 16.77
N LEU A 143 0.08 37.40 16.60
CA LEU A 143 1.29 36.60 16.50
C LEU A 143 2.12 36.91 15.26
N ASP A 144 1.51 37.12 14.09
CA ASP A 144 2.27 37.47 12.88
C ASP A 144 2.95 38.85 13.04
N PHE A 145 2.35 39.78 13.78
CA PHE A 145 2.99 41.03 14.15
C PHE A 145 4.18 40.81 15.10
N ILE A 146 3.98 40.07 16.20
CA ILE A 146 5.04 39.77 17.19
C ILE A 146 6.20 39.00 16.54
N ALA A 147 5.89 38.03 15.69
CA ALA A 147 6.88 37.26 14.95
C ALA A 147 7.60 38.09 13.87
N ARG A 148 7.00 39.18 13.37
CA ARG A 148 7.69 40.16 12.50
C ARG A 148 8.62 41.05 13.31
N LEU A 149 8.16 41.54 14.47
CA LEU A 149 8.96 42.38 15.36
C LEU A 149 10.16 41.63 15.93
N SER A 150 9.96 40.37 16.30
CA SER A 150 10.98 39.51 16.91
C SER A 150 11.91 38.83 15.89
N ARG A 151 11.80 39.18 14.60
CA ARG A 151 12.64 38.62 13.52
C ARG A 151 14.14 38.55 13.83
N PRO A 152 14.82 39.62 14.31
CA PRO A 152 16.26 39.54 14.59
C PRO A 152 16.58 38.55 15.72
N VAL A 153 15.71 38.46 16.73
CA VAL A 153 15.86 37.51 17.85
C VAL A 153 15.65 36.08 17.37
N ILE A 154 14.60 35.85 16.57
CA ILE A 154 14.32 34.53 15.97
C ILE A 154 15.47 34.09 15.06
N TRP A 155 16.02 34.99 14.24
CA TRP A 155 17.18 34.69 13.39
C TRP A 155 18.39 34.22 14.20
N LEU A 156 18.69 34.92 15.30
CA LEU A 156 19.78 34.54 16.21
C LEU A 156 19.53 33.17 16.85
N LEU A 157 18.29 32.91 17.30
CA LEU A 157 17.86 31.62 17.85
C LEU A 157 17.96 30.48 16.83
N SER A 158 17.56 30.72 15.57
CA SER A 158 17.68 29.71 14.53
C SER A 158 19.13 29.37 14.24
N ILE A 159 20.04 30.37 14.21
CA ILE A 159 21.47 30.11 14.02
C ILE A 159 22.03 29.29 15.18
N SER A 160 21.74 29.67 16.43
CA SER A 160 22.25 28.92 17.59
C SER A 160 21.68 27.50 17.64
N THR A 161 20.38 27.33 17.38
CA THR A 161 19.73 26.01 17.32
C THR A 161 20.35 25.13 16.23
N ASN A 162 20.50 25.67 15.03
CA ASN A 162 21.09 24.93 13.91
C ASN A 162 22.57 24.59 14.15
N ALA A 163 23.31 25.42 14.88
CA ALA A 163 24.69 25.12 15.27
C ALA A 163 24.74 23.94 16.26
N VAL A 164 23.84 23.93 17.25
CA VAL A 164 23.73 22.83 18.23
C VAL A 164 23.32 21.52 17.53
N VAL A 165 22.31 21.55 16.66
CA VAL A 165 21.86 20.37 15.91
C VAL A 165 23.00 19.79 15.05
N ARG A 166 23.76 20.64 14.35
CA ARG A 166 24.93 20.21 13.57
C ARG A 166 26.05 19.64 14.44
N MET A 167 26.30 20.24 15.59
CA MET A 167 27.31 19.75 16.54
C MET A 167 26.95 18.36 17.09
N LEU A 168 25.66 18.06 17.22
CA LEU A 168 25.15 16.75 17.62
C LEU A 168 24.99 15.76 16.44
N GLY A 169 25.36 16.15 15.22
CA GLY A 169 25.33 15.29 14.03
C GLY A 169 23.98 15.22 13.30
N GLY A 170 23.00 16.06 13.63
CA GLY A 170 21.71 16.13 12.95
C GLY A 170 21.69 17.09 11.76
N ASP A 171 20.74 16.91 10.84
CA ASP A 171 20.45 17.88 9.77
C ASP A 171 19.31 18.83 10.20
N PRO A 172 19.57 20.14 10.36
CA PRO A 172 18.54 21.13 10.69
C PRO A 172 17.50 21.36 9.57
N ARG A 173 17.69 20.79 8.38
CA ARG A 173 16.79 20.92 7.22
C ARG A 173 16.09 19.61 6.85
N ALA A 174 16.16 18.59 7.68
CA ALA A 174 15.38 17.37 7.46
C ALA A 174 13.89 17.72 7.55
N ASP A 175 13.22 17.86 6.41
CA ASP A 175 11.76 17.87 6.32
C ASP A 175 11.23 16.45 6.59
N ARG A 176 9.96 16.34 7.02
CA ARG A 176 9.26 15.04 7.10
C ARG A 176 9.38 14.37 5.73
N GLU A 177 9.93 13.17 5.70
CA GLU A 177 9.99 12.33 4.49
C GLU A 177 8.61 12.31 3.83
N GLN A 178 8.58 12.50 2.52
CA GLN A 178 7.34 12.41 1.76
C GLN A 178 6.82 10.98 1.89
N MET A 179 5.53 10.85 2.22
CA MET A 179 4.88 9.57 2.45
C MET A 179 5.05 8.66 1.22
N THR A 180 5.49 7.42 1.43
CA THR A 180 5.67 6.47 0.32
C THR A 180 4.34 5.89 -0.14
N GLU A 181 4.33 5.22 -1.31
CA GLU A 181 3.13 4.53 -1.81
C GLU A 181 2.72 3.38 -0.87
N GLU A 182 3.69 2.66 -0.32
CA GLU A 182 3.47 1.59 0.64
C GLU A 182 2.83 2.11 1.93
N GLU A 183 3.31 3.25 2.45
CA GLU A 183 2.72 3.90 3.62
C GLU A 183 1.28 4.37 3.33
N LEU A 184 1.01 4.91 2.14
CA LEU A 184 -0.34 5.28 1.72
C LEU A 184 -1.26 4.05 1.62
N ARG A 185 -0.76 2.95 1.04
CA ARG A 185 -1.48 1.68 0.92
C ARG A 185 -1.82 1.13 2.30
N GLU A 186 -0.86 1.08 3.23
CA GLU A 186 -1.07 0.63 4.61
C GLU A 186 -2.08 1.50 5.37
N LEU A 187 -2.02 2.82 5.21
CA LEU A 187 -2.98 3.74 5.84
C LEU A 187 -4.41 3.53 5.35
N LEU A 188 -4.59 3.23 4.06
CA LEU A 188 -5.90 2.97 3.46
C LEU A 188 -6.44 1.60 3.88
N ILE A 189 -5.63 0.56 3.81
CA ILE A 189 -6.03 -0.80 4.21
C ILE A 189 -6.32 -0.86 5.72
N GLY A 190 -5.53 -0.17 6.54
CA GLY A 190 -5.70 -0.07 7.99
C GLY A 190 -6.88 0.81 8.43
N HIS A 191 -7.56 1.50 7.51
CA HIS A 191 -8.65 2.41 7.87
C HIS A 191 -9.93 1.64 8.22
N GLN A 192 -10.25 1.59 9.52
CA GLN A 192 -11.45 0.92 10.03
C GLN A 192 -12.78 1.49 9.50
N GLY A 193 -12.77 2.70 8.94
CA GLY A 193 -13.95 3.33 8.35
C GLY A 193 -14.33 2.84 6.95
N LEU A 194 -13.44 2.13 6.24
CA LEU A 194 -13.72 1.59 4.91
C LEU A 194 -14.38 0.19 5.02
N PRO A 195 -15.54 -0.04 4.36
CA PRO A 195 -16.10 -1.37 4.16
C PRO A 195 -15.12 -2.34 3.50
N TRP A 196 -15.30 -3.63 3.74
CA TRP A 196 -14.40 -4.67 3.21
C TRP A 196 -14.34 -4.68 1.67
N ASP A 197 -15.48 -4.50 1.00
CA ASP A 197 -15.55 -4.46 -0.46
C ASP A 197 -14.75 -3.28 -1.06
N GLU A 198 -14.80 -2.11 -0.41
CA GLU A 198 -14.05 -0.93 -0.85
C GLU A 198 -12.54 -1.12 -0.71
N ARG A 199 -12.09 -1.77 0.37
CA ARG A 199 -10.66 -2.09 0.55
C ARG A 199 -10.15 -3.02 -0.55
N ARG A 200 -10.93 -4.04 -0.90
CA ARG A 200 -10.58 -5.01 -1.94
C ARG A 200 -10.44 -4.35 -3.32
N ILE A 201 -11.35 -3.42 -3.67
CA ILE A 201 -11.24 -2.66 -4.92
C ILE A 201 -9.98 -1.79 -4.91
N ILE A 202 -9.68 -1.10 -3.80
CA ILE A 202 -8.48 -0.26 -3.69
C ILE A 202 -7.21 -1.10 -3.87
N GLU A 203 -7.13 -2.27 -3.23
CA GLU A 203 -6.01 -3.20 -3.37
C GLU A 203 -5.82 -3.64 -4.83
N ARG A 204 -6.91 -4.01 -5.52
CA ARG A 204 -6.89 -4.38 -6.95
C ARG A 204 -6.44 -3.24 -7.84
N VAL A 205 -6.90 -2.01 -7.58
CA VAL A 205 -6.46 -0.82 -8.34
C VAL A 205 -4.95 -0.60 -8.22
N PHE A 206 -4.39 -0.79 -7.02
CA PHE A 206 -2.94 -0.72 -6.82
C PHE A 206 -2.21 -1.85 -7.57
N ALA A 207 -2.69 -3.09 -7.47
CA ALA A 207 -2.09 -4.23 -8.17
C ALA A 207 -2.11 -4.05 -9.70
N ALA A 208 -3.25 -3.66 -10.27
CA ALA A 208 -3.41 -3.39 -11.70
C ALA A 208 -2.55 -2.22 -12.21
N GLY A 209 -2.11 -1.32 -11.31
CA GLY A 209 -1.19 -0.24 -11.64
C GLY A 209 0.20 -0.72 -12.04
N ASP A 210 0.66 -1.83 -11.47
CA ASP A 210 1.96 -2.43 -11.76
C ASP A 210 1.87 -3.64 -12.70
N ARG A 211 0.68 -4.24 -12.82
CA ARG A 211 0.44 -5.42 -13.65
C ARG A 211 0.62 -5.15 -15.16
N PRO A 212 1.47 -5.90 -15.88
CA PRO A 212 1.57 -5.84 -17.33
C PRO A 212 0.42 -6.58 -18.03
N VAL A 213 0.09 -6.18 -19.26
CA VAL A 213 -0.97 -6.78 -20.07
C VAL A 213 -0.71 -8.26 -20.37
N ARG A 214 0.56 -8.68 -20.44
CA ARG A 214 0.93 -10.08 -20.67
C ARG A 214 0.41 -11.07 -19.62
N GLU A 215 0.11 -10.60 -18.42
CA GLU A 215 -0.41 -11.43 -17.32
C GLU A 215 -1.94 -11.62 -17.38
N VAL A 216 -2.63 -10.81 -18.18
CA VAL A 216 -4.10 -10.78 -18.27
C VAL A 216 -4.63 -11.00 -19.69
N LEU A 217 -3.73 -11.24 -20.65
CA LEU A 217 -4.12 -11.48 -22.03
C LEU A 217 -4.70 -12.87 -22.21
N VAL A 218 -5.55 -13.03 -23.22
CA VAL A 218 -5.93 -14.33 -23.75
C VAL A 218 -4.82 -14.78 -24.71
N PRO A 219 -4.09 -15.87 -24.40
CA PRO A 219 -2.95 -16.31 -25.20
C PRO A 219 -3.36 -16.62 -26.64
N ARG A 220 -2.49 -16.33 -27.62
CA ARG A 220 -2.76 -16.59 -29.05
C ARG A 220 -3.30 -17.99 -29.34
N THR A 221 -2.89 -19.00 -28.57
CA THR A 221 -3.35 -20.39 -28.75
C THR A 221 -4.83 -20.59 -28.42
N GLU A 222 -5.41 -19.72 -27.60
CA GLU A 222 -6.84 -19.70 -27.23
C GLU A 222 -7.69 -18.77 -28.08
N VAL A 223 -7.04 -18.01 -28.98
CA VAL A 223 -7.74 -17.01 -29.78
C VAL A 223 -8.30 -17.67 -31.04
N GLU A 224 -9.60 -17.51 -31.23
CA GLU A 224 -10.29 -17.93 -32.44
C GLU A 224 -10.14 -16.89 -33.56
N PHE A 225 -9.36 -17.23 -34.60
CA PHE A 225 -9.04 -16.34 -35.71
C PHE A 225 -9.89 -16.62 -36.95
N VAL A 226 -10.21 -15.56 -37.70
CA VAL A 226 -10.92 -15.66 -38.99
C VAL A 226 -10.01 -15.20 -40.13
N SER A 227 -9.90 -16.00 -41.20
CA SER A 227 -9.14 -15.58 -42.38
C SER A 227 -9.88 -14.50 -43.15
N ALA A 228 -9.16 -13.46 -43.60
CA ALA A 228 -9.67 -12.36 -44.41
C ALA A 228 -10.35 -12.83 -45.72
N ASP A 229 -9.91 -13.97 -46.27
CA ASP A 229 -10.42 -14.54 -47.52
C ASP A 229 -11.64 -15.44 -47.31
N THR A 230 -11.99 -15.75 -46.05
CA THR A 230 -13.17 -16.54 -45.71
C THR A 230 -14.43 -15.81 -46.20
N THR A 231 -15.35 -16.52 -46.83
CA THR A 231 -16.65 -15.93 -47.20
C THR A 231 -17.46 -15.57 -45.97
N LEU A 232 -18.23 -14.49 -46.00
CA LEU A 232 -19.10 -14.07 -44.89
C LEU A 232 -20.01 -15.20 -44.39
N GLU A 233 -20.57 -16.02 -45.29
CA GLU A 233 -21.44 -17.15 -44.92
C GLU A 233 -20.69 -18.24 -44.11
N ALA A 234 -19.44 -18.51 -44.45
CA ALA A 234 -18.62 -19.48 -43.70
C ALA A 234 -18.20 -18.91 -42.34
N ALA A 235 -17.81 -17.63 -42.30
CA ALA A 235 -17.46 -16.94 -41.06
C ALA A 235 -18.66 -16.79 -40.12
N ALA A 236 -19.87 -16.51 -40.64
CA ALA A 236 -21.10 -16.46 -39.87
C ALA A 236 -21.44 -17.81 -39.22
N ARG A 237 -21.29 -18.91 -39.98
CA ARG A 237 -21.47 -20.28 -39.43
C ARG A 237 -20.48 -20.57 -38.30
N PHE A 238 -19.21 -20.23 -38.51
CA PHE A 238 -18.17 -20.36 -37.49
C PHE A 238 -18.48 -19.52 -36.24
N ALA A 239 -18.87 -18.26 -36.41
CA ALA A 239 -19.21 -17.38 -35.30
C ALA A 239 -20.45 -17.84 -34.52
N THR A 240 -21.37 -18.58 -35.15
CA THR A 240 -22.55 -19.13 -34.46
C THR A 240 -22.19 -20.29 -33.51
N SER A 241 -21.07 -20.98 -33.76
CA SER A 241 -20.58 -22.05 -32.88
C SER A 241 -19.65 -21.55 -31.77
N ALA A 242 -19.25 -20.29 -31.79
CA ALA A 242 -18.35 -19.69 -30.81
C ALA A 242 -19.12 -18.73 -29.87
N PRO A 243 -18.73 -18.61 -28.59
CA PRO A 243 -19.39 -17.71 -27.64
C PRO A 243 -19.00 -16.23 -27.84
N TYR A 244 -18.11 -15.91 -28.77
CA TYR A 244 -17.49 -14.59 -28.88
C TYR A 244 -18.21 -13.63 -29.83
N SER A 245 -18.22 -12.35 -29.49
CA SER A 245 -18.81 -11.29 -30.33
C SER A 245 -17.84 -10.69 -31.36
N ARG A 246 -16.53 -10.84 -31.15
CA ARG A 246 -15.47 -10.23 -31.98
C ARG A 246 -14.38 -11.26 -32.27
N PHE A 247 -13.94 -11.32 -33.51
CA PHE A 247 -12.90 -12.26 -33.95
C PHE A 247 -11.77 -11.51 -34.66
N PRO A 248 -10.51 -11.71 -34.27
CA PRO A 248 -9.37 -11.17 -35.01
C PRO A 248 -9.30 -11.73 -36.43
N VAL A 249 -9.03 -10.85 -37.39
CA VAL A 249 -8.95 -11.17 -38.81
C VAL A 249 -7.49 -11.17 -39.24
N TYR A 250 -7.04 -12.29 -39.80
CA TYR A 250 -5.68 -12.46 -40.28
C TYR A 250 -5.61 -12.64 -41.80
N ARG A 251 -4.46 -12.34 -42.40
CA ARG A 251 -4.23 -12.55 -43.84
C ARG A 251 -3.42 -13.80 -44.14
N ARG A 252 -2.13 -13.79 -43.81
CA ARG A 252 -1.19 -14.89 -44.17
C ARG A 252 -0.92 -15.86 -43.04
N SER A 253 -0.83 -15.36 -41.82
CA SER A 253 -0.61 -16.13 -40.60
C SER A 253 -1.29 -15.41 -39.44
N TYR A 254 -1.40 -16.06 -38.28
CA TYR A 254 -1.91 -15.42 -37.06
C TYR A 254 -0.97 -14.34 -36.49
N ASP A 255 0.14 -14.02 -37.15
CA ASP A 255 0.99 -12.86 -36.85
C ASP A 255 0.69 -11.67 -37.79
N ASP A 256 -0.03 -11.91 -38.89
CA ASP A 256 -0.42 -10.90 -39.89
C ASP A 256 -1.90 -10.52 -39.67
N ILE A 257 -2.16 -9.90 -38.52
CA ILE A 257 -3.49 -9.43 -38.12
C ILE A 257 -3.78 -8.07 -38.76
N ILE A 258 -4.92 -7.95 -39.43
CA ILE A 258 -5.28 -6.76 -40.22
C ILE A 258 -6.47 -5.98 -39.63
N GLY A 259 -7.16 -6.55 -38.65
CA GLY A 259 -8.35 -5.97 -38.04
C GLY A 259 -9.15 -7.03 -37.30
N PHE A 260 -10.38 -6.70 -36.94
CA PHE A 260 -11.33 -7.64 -36.34
C PHE A 260 -12.66 -7.58 -37.07
N VAL A 261 -13.49 -8.61 -36.91
CA VAL A 261 -14.87 -8.62 -37.38
C VAL A 261 -15.82 -8.81 -36.21
N HIS A 262 -16.93 -8.08 -36.22
CA HIS A 262 -17.98 -8.23 -35.22
C HIS A 262 -19.05 -9.22 -35.74
N VAL A 263 -19.58 -10.08 -34.88
CA VAL A 263 -20.59 -11.10 -35.26
C VAL A 263 -21.81 -10.48 -35.96
N ARG A 264 -22.26 -9.30 -35.49
CA ARG A 264 -23.32 -8.50 -36.14
C ARG A 264 -23.03 -8.16 -37.61
N ASP A 265 -21.78 -7.91 -37.98
CA ASP A 265 -21.41 -7.58 -39.37
C ASP A 265 -21.40 -8.84 -40.26
N LEU A 266 -21.17 -10.01 -39.68
CA LEU A 266 -21.25 -11.31 -40.37
C LEU A 266 -22.69 -11.73 -40.65
N LEU A 267 -23.62 -11.31 -39.79
CA LEU A 267 -25.04 -11.66 -39.83
C LEU A 267 -25.91 -10.57 -40.48
N ASP A 268 -25.31 -9.61 -41.17
CA ASP A 268 -26.03 -8.52 -41.84
C ASP A 268 -26.95 -9.07 -42.96
N PRO A 269 -28.28 -8.89 -42.88
CA PRO A 269 -29.23 -9.36 -43.89
C PRO A 269 -28.95 -8.82 -45.31
N GLU A 270 -28.35 -7.63 -45.44
CA GLU A 270 -28.06 -7.02 -46.75
C GLU A 270 -26.86 -7.69 -47.46
N LEU A 271 -25.95 -8.26 -46.67
CA LEU A 271 -24.75 -8.97 -47.13
C LEU A 271 -24.98 -10.48 -47.24
N THR A 272 -26.01 -11.00 -46.57
CA THR A 272 -26.38 -12.40 -46.54
C THR A 272 -26.67 -12.94 -47.95
N GLY A 273 -26.04 -14.06 -48.32
CA GLY A 273 -26.17 -14.70 -49.64
C GLY A 273 -25.22 -14.18 -50.72
N ARG A 274 -24.39 -13.16 -50.43
CA ARG A 274 -23.32 -12.72 -51.33
C ARG A 274 -22.00 -13.44 -51.03
N LYS A 275 -21.23 -13.77 -52.07
CA LYS A 275 -19.87 -14.35 -51.94
C LYS A 275 -18.83 -13.27 -51.67
N LEU A 276 -19.01 -12.49 -50.60
CA LEU A 276 -18.05 -11.48 -50.17
C LEU A 276 -17.07 -12.08 -49.14
N PRO A 277 -15.80 -11.66 -49.15
CA PRO A 277 -14.82 -12.06 -48.15
C PRO A 277 -14.98 -11.23 -46.85
N VAL A 278 -14.57 -11.80 -45.71
CA VAL A 278 -14.56 -11.11 -44.39
C VAL A 278 -13.80 -9.79 -44.42
N LEU A 279 -12.80 -9.68 -45.29
CA LEU A 279 -12.06 -8.43 -45.52
C LEU A 279 -12.98 -7.21 -45.75
N THR A 280 -14.16 -7.38 -46.36
CA THR A 280 -15.07 -6.25 -46.66
C THR A 280 -15.73 -5.64 -45.43
N VAL A 281 -15.80 -6.39 -44.32
CA VAL A 281 -16.43 -5.97 -43.06
C VAL A 281 -15.41 -5.85 -41.92
N THR A 282 -14.12 -5.95 -42.24
CA THR A 282 -13.05 -5.88 -41.24
C THR A 282 -12.90 -4.45 -40.73
N ARG A 283 -12.89 -4.31 -39.40
CA ARG A 283 -12.73 -3.05 -38.67
C ARG A 283 -11.28 -2.92 -38.15
N PRO A 284 -10.74 -1.70 -38.03
CA PRO A 284 -9.41 -1.49 -37.47
C PRO A 284 -9.35 -1.92 -36.00
N LEU A 285 -8.18 -2.34 -35.54
CA LEU A 285 -7.88 -2.66 -34.15
C LEU A 285 -6.64 -1.92 -33.68
N VAL A 286 -6.45 -1.88 -32.37
CA VAL A 286 -5.27 -1.30 -31.73
C VAL A 286 -4.28 -2.40 -31.35
N PHE A 287 -2.99 -2.09 -31.44
CA PHE A 287 -1.91 -2.97 -31.02
C PHE A 287 -1.27 -2.41 -29.75
N LEU A 288 -1.03 -3.28 -28.77
CA LEU A 288 -0.40 -2.95 -27.51
C LEU A 288 0.83 -3.84 -27.31
N PRO A 289 1.95 -3.32 -26.77
CA PRO A 289 3.04 -4.18 -26.32
C PRO A 289 2.61 -4.95 -25.06
N ASP A 290 3.08 -6.18 -24.93
CA ASP A 290 2.80 -7.09 -23.81
C ASP A 290 3.23 -6.52 -22.43
N SER A 291 4.29 -5.73 -22.40
CA SER A 291 4.84 -5.04 -21.24
C SER A 291 4.05 -3.79 -20.79
N LYS A 292 3.04 -3.36 -21.55
CA LYS A 292 2.21 -2.21 -21.16
C LYS A 292 1.44 -2.52 -19.88
N ARG A 293 1.32 -1.55 -18.98
CA ARG A 293 0.54 -1.71 -17.74
C ARG A 293 -0.96 -1.70 -17.99
N VAL A 294 -1.71 -2.49 -17.23
CA VAL A 294 -3.17 -2.66 -17.33
C VAL A 294 -3.91 -1.32 -17.28
N LEU A 295 -3.63 -0.46 -16.28
CA LEU A 295 -4.29 0.86 -16.18
C LEU A 295 -4.00 1.79 -17.38
N ALA A 296 -2.81 1.69 -17.97
CA ALA A 296 -2.44 2.47 -19.15
C ALA A 296 -3.14 1.92 -20.40
N ALA A 297 -3.20 0.59 -20.55
CA ALA A 297 -3.95 -0.06 -21.63
C ALA A 297 -5.45 0.29 -21.58
N LEU A 298 -6.05 0.22 -20.39
CA LEU A 298 -7.44 0.59 -20.15
C LEU A 298 -7.72 2.05 -20.53
N THR A 299 -6.80 2.96 -20.20
CA THR A 299 -6.94 4.38 -20.53
C THR A 299 -6.95 4.62 -22.03
N ASP A 300 -6.05 3.98 -22.77
CA ASP A 300 -5.95 4.13 -24.22
C ASP A 300 -7.15 3.51 -24.93
N MET A 301 -7.51 2.27 -24.56
CA MET A 301 -8.67 1.58 -25.13
C MET A 301 -9.98 2.35 -24.89
N ARG A 302 -10.18 2.89 -23.68
CA ARG A 302 -11.36 3.72 -23.36
C ARG A 302 -11.35 5.06 -24.09
N GLY A 303 -10.19 5.71 -24.22
CA GLY A 303 -10.05 7.01 -24.88
C GLY A 303 -10.37 6.96 -26.37
N GLU A 304 -10.01 5.86 -27.02
CA GLU A 304 -10.20 5.64 -28.46
C GLU A 304 -11.47 4.83 -28.79
N GLY A 305 -12.15 4.28 -27.78
CA GLY A 305 -13.37 3.47 -27.95
C GLY A 305 -13.11 2.06 -28.49
N HIS A 306 -11.93 1.51 -28.22
CA HIS A 306 -11.55 0.15 -28.59
C HIS A 306 -11.97 -0.86 -27.52
N HIS A 307 -12.64 -1.94 -27.92
CA HIS A 307 -13.06 -3.04 -27.04
C HIS A 307 -12.17 -4.29 -27.16
N LEU A 308 -11.28 -4.32 -28.15
CA LEU A 308 -10.40 -5.45 -28.43
C LEU A 308 -9.07 -4.90 -28.93
N ALA A 309 -7.98 -5.40 -28.37
CA ALA A 309 -6.62 -5.07 -28.76
C ALA A 309 -5.82 -6.35 -29.04
N ILE A 310 -4.89 -6.28 -29.98
CA ILE A 310 -3.88 -7.31 -30.20
C ILE A 310 -2.67 -6.98 -29.35
N VAL A 311 -2.17 -7.97 -28.62
CA VAL A 311 -0.96 -7.85 -27.83
C VAL A 311 0.22 -8.41 -28.62
N LEU A 312 1.27 -7.60 -28.75
CA LEU A 312 2.49 -7.94 -29.46
C LEU A 312 3.59 -8.35 -28.49
N ASP A 313 4.31 -9.42 -28.83
CA ASP A 313 5.54 -9.82 -28.14
C ASP A 313 6.74 -8.97 -28.57
N GLU A 314 7.90 -9.21 -27.95
CA GLU A 314 9.14 -8.46 -28.22
C GLU A 314 9.74 -8.74 -29.61
N TYR A 315 9.28 -9.80 -30.27
CA TYR A 315 9.68 -10.18 -31.63
C TYR A 315 8.73 -9.62 -32.70
N GLY A 316 7.66 -8.92 -32.29
CA GLY A 316 6.62 -8.38 -33.16
C GLY A 316 5.60 -9.42 -33.61
N GLY A 317 5.60 -10.61 -33.01
CA GLY A 317 4.57 -11.63 -33.16
C GLY A 317 3.33 -11.31 -32.34
N THR A 318 2.23 -12.02 -32.62
CA THR A 318 1.03 -11.90 -31.80
C THR A 318 1.17 -12.78 -30.55
N ALA A 319 1.26 -12.15 -29.39
CA ALA A 319 1.25 -12.84 -28.09
C ALA A 319 -0.17 -13.32 -27.74
N GLY A 320 -1.18 -12.51 -28.07
CA GLY A 320 -2.57 -12.79 -27.77
C GLY A 320 -3.48 -11.58 -27.98
N ILE A 321 -4.60 -11.55 -27.28
CA ILE A 321 -5.55 -10.44 -27.28
C ILE A 321 -5.87 -9.99 -25.87
N VAL A 322 -6.35 -8.76 -25.74
CA VAL A 322 -6.95 -8.27 -24.49
C VAL A 322 -8.22 -7.48 -24.82
N THR A 323 -9.26 -7.65 -24.00
CA THR A 323 -10.51 -6.91 -24.14
C THR A 323 -10.61 -5.78 -23.12
N LEU A 324 -11.53 -4.86 -23.35
CA LEU A 324 -11.76 -3.78 -22.38
C LEU A 324 -12.38 -4.35 -21.09
N GLU A 325 -13.19 -5.38 -21.26
CA GLU A 325 -13.89 -6.13 -20.23
C GLU A 325 -12.87 -6.78 -19.27
N ASP A 326 -11.87 -7.52 -19.79
CA ASP A 326 -10.81 -8.14 -18.98
C ASP A 326 -10.04 -7.08 -18.17
N LEU A 327 -9.67 -5.95 -18.78
CA LEU A 327 -8.94 -4.88 -18.10
C LEU A 327 -9.76 -4.19 -16.99
N VAL A 328 -11.09 -4.22 -17.08
CA VAL A 328 -11.99 -3.68 -16.05
C VAL A 328 -12.20 -4.70 -14.94
N GLU A 329 -12.28 -5.98 -15.28
CA GLU A 329 -12.35 -7.09 -14.34
C GLU A 329 -11.14 -7.09 -13.39
N GLU A 330 -9.95 -6.75 -13.88
CA GLU A 330 -8.76 -6.55 -13.04
C GLU A 330 -8.93 -5.52 -11.92
N LEU A 331 -9.82 -4.53 -12.09
CA LEU A 331 -10.06 -3.46 -11.12
C LEU A 331 -11.23 -3.76 -10.18
N VAL A 332 -12.30 -4.34 -10.73
CA VAL A 332 -13.59 -4.50 -10.05
C VAL A 332 -13.78 -5.92 -9.53
N GLY A 333 -13.12 -6.88 -10.16
CA GLY A 333 -13.32 -8.32 -10.01
C GLY A 333 -14.43 -8.90 -10.84
N ASP A 334 -14.54 -10.23 -10.76
CA ASP A 334 -15.31 -11.08 -11.67
C ASP A 334 -16.72 -10.53 -11.86
N ILE A 335 -16.97 -10.02 -13.07
CA ILE A 335 -18.28 -9.55 -13.48
C ILE A 335 -18.96 -10.74 -14.16
N ARG A 336 -19.64 -11.57 -13.37
CA ARG A 336 -20.36 -12.74 -13.88
C ARG A 336 -21.32 -12.32 -14.99
N ASP A 337 -21.08 -12.80 -16.22
CA ASP A 337 -22.03 -12.67 -17.32
C ASP A 337 -23.11 -13.77 -17.21
N GLU A 338 -24.30 -13.50 -17.71
CA GLU A 338 -25.43 -14.45 -17.72
C GLU A 338 -25.14 -15.66 -18.63
N TYR A 339 -24.09 -15.59 -19.46
CA TYR A 339 -23.65 -16.63 -20.41
C TYR A 339 -22.41 -17.41 -19.95
N ASP A 340 -21.83 -17.12 -18.79
CA ASP A 340 -20.68 -17.82 -18.22
C ASP A 340 -21.11 -19.18 -17.64
N ILE A 341 -21.55 -20.07 -18.53
CA ILE A 341 -21.84 -21.46 -18.23
C ILE A 341 -20.58 -22.26 -18.55
N GLY A 342 -19.47 -22.02 -17.83
CA GLY A 342 -18.23 -22.74 -18.15
C GLY A 342 -16.95 -22.39 -17.42
N ASP A 343 -16.83 -21.24 -16.75
CA ASP A 343 -15.57 -20.93 -16.06
C ASP A 343 -15.34 -21.94 -14.95
N ALA A 344 -14.26 -22.68 -15.11
CA ALA A 344 -13.98 -23.88 -14.38
C ALA A 344 -13.56 -23.52 -12.94
N GLU A 345 -14.55 -23.33 -12.07
CA GLU A 345 -14.33 -23.14 -10.64
C GLU A 345 -13.36 -24.23 -10.13
N PRO A 346 -12.42 -23.86 -9.26
CA PRO A 346 -11.47 -24.80 -8.66
C PRO A 346 -12.23 -25.99 -8.09
N THR A 347 -12.07 -27.16 -8.71
CA THR A 347 -12.81 -28.35 -8.27
C THR A 347 -12.13 -28.88 -7.03
N ARG A 348 -12.71 -28.60 -5.87
CA ARG A 348 -12.23 -29.11 -4.58
C ARG A 348 -12.63 -30.58 -4.45
N LEU A 349 -11.63 -31.46 -4.53
CA LEU A 349 -11.78 -32.89 -4.33
C LEU A 349 -11.60 -33.25 -2.84
N ALA A 350 -12.07 -34.43 -2.45
CA ALA A 350 -11.92 -34.92 -1.08
C ALA A 350 -10.43 -35.02 -0.68
N GLY A 351 -10.11 -34.65 0.56
CA GLY A 351 -8.74 -34.76 1.11
C GLY A 351 -7.83 -33.54 0.90
N GLY A 352 -8.39 -32.38 0.56
CA GLY A 352 -7.61 -31.14 0.38
C GLY A 352 -6.92 -31.04 -0.99
N VAL A 353 -7.38 -31.82 -1.95
CA VAL A 353 -6.92 -31.79 -3.35
C VAL A 353 -7.75 -30.76 -4.11
N VAL A 354 -7.10 -29.90 -4.89
CA VAL A 354 -7.77 -28.88 -5.71
C VAL A 354 -7.32 -29.08 -7.15
N GLU A 355 -8.26 -29.12 -8.09
CA GLU A 355 -7.95 -29.10 -9.50
C GLU A 355 -8.30 -27.73 -10.10
N VAL A 356 -7.35 -27.14 -10.81
CA VAL A 356 -7.43 -25.78 -11.37
C VAL A 356 -7.10 -25.80 -12.86
N ASP A 357 -7.55 -24.77 -13.57
CA ASP A 357 -7.14 -24.53 -14.95
C ASP A 357 -5.63 -24.21 -15.03
N GLY A 358 -4.95 -24.77 -16.02
CA GLY A 358 -3.53 -24.53 -16.26
C GLY A 358 -3.22 -23.13 -16.80
N LEU A 359 -4.22 -22.40 -17.29
CA LEU A 359 -4.13 -21.01 -17.74
C LEU A 359 -4.30 -19.98 -16.62
N LEU A 360 -4.71 -20.40 -15.40
CA LEU A 360 -4.74 -19.47 -14.28
C LEU A 360 -3.38 -18.80 -14.13
N ASN A 361 -3.41 -17.47 -13.98
CA ASN A 361 -2.22 -16.71 -13.65
C ASN A 361 -1.76 -17.05 -12.21
N LEU A 362 -0.56 -16.59 -11.83
CA LEU A 362 0.03 -16.94 -10.54
C LEU A 362 -0.80 -16.43 -9.35
N ASP A 363 -1.39 -15.24 -9.47
CA ASP A 363 -2.16 -14.59 -8.42
C ASP A 363 -3.51 -15.30 -8.21
N ASP A 364 -4.25 -15.57 -9.29
CA ASP A 364 -5.53 -16.30 -9.25
C ASP A 364 -5.31 -17.74 -8.77
N PHE A 365 -4.17 -18.34 -9.10
CA PHE A 365 -3.78 -19.62 -8.55
C PHE A 365 -3.50 -19.56 -7.05
N GLU A 366 -2.84 -18.51 -6.56
CA GLU A 366 -2.63 -18.29 -5.14
C GLU A 366 -3.98 -18.14 -4.41
N ASP A 367 -4.91 -17.37 -4.96
CA ASP A 367 -6.26 -17.20 -4.42
C ASP A 367 -7.06 -18.52 -4.40
N ALA A 368 -7.00 -19.30 -5.50
CA ALA A 368 -7.74 -20.55 -5.64
C ALA A 368 -7.16 -21.68 -4.77
N SER A 369 -5.84 -21.79 -4.69
CA SER A 369 -5.15 -22.93 -4.08
C SER A 369 -4.55 -22.61 -2.70
N GLY A 370 -4.32 -21.34 -2.38
CA GLY A 370 -3.57 -20.88 -1.20
C GLY A 370 -2.07 -21.18 -1.27
N LEU A 371 -1.51 -21.36 -2.48
CA LEU A 371 -0.10 -21.67 -2.70
C LEU A 371 0.51 -20.61 -3.63
N ARG A 372 1.45 -19.82 -3.09
CA ARG A 372 2.22 -18.85 -3.89
C ARG A 372 3.33 -19.56 -4.68
N LEU A 373 3.34 -19.36 -5.99
CA LEU A 373 4.43 -19.81 -6.87
C LEU A 373 5.52 -18.73 -6.98
N PRO A 374 6.79 -19.11 -7.20
CA PRO A 374 7.85 -18.14 -7.44
C PRO A 374 7.62 -17.41 -8.77
N GLU A 375 8.20 -16.21 -8.90
CA GLU A 375 8.23 -15.50 -10.18
C GLU A 375 9.23 -16.16 -11.15
N GLY A 376 8.98 -16.02 -12.45
CA GLY A 376 9.87 -16.55 -13.48
C GLY A 376 9.41 -16.25 -14.91
N PRO A 377 9.98 -16.93 -15.92
CA PRO A 377 9.64 -16.74 -17.33
C PRO A 377 8.32 -17.46 -17.69
N TYR A 378 7.27 -17.24 -16.92
CA TYR A 378 5.95 -17.85 -17.07
C TYR A 378 4.92 -16.96 -16.39
N GLU A 379 3.72 -16.93 -16.96
CA GLU A 379 2.61 -16.14 -16.45
C GLU A 379 1.45 -17.01 -15.92
N THR A 380 1.50 -18.33 -16.15
CA THR A 380 0.45 -19.28 -15.74
C THR A 380 1.00 -20.47 -14.98
N VAL A 381 0.13 -21.17 -14.24
CA VAL A 381 0.49 -22.39 -13.48
C VAL A 381 1.00 -23.49 -14.41
N GLY A 382 0.37 -23.67 -15.57
CA GLY A 382 0.83 -24.61 -16.59
C GLY A 382 2.22 -24.24 -17.09
N GLY A 383 2.48 -22.94 -17.30
CA GLY A 383 3.80 -22.41 -17.65
C GLY A 383 4.85 -22.69 -16.57
N TYR A 384 4.51 -22.50 -15.29
CA TYR A 384 5.37 -22.84 -14.15
C TYR A 384 5.75 -24.32 -14.13
N VAL A 385 4.77 -25.22 -14.31
CA VAL A 385 5.01 -26.68 -14.32
C VAL A 385 5.97 -27.05 -15.46
N MET A 386 5.76 -26.52 -16.66
CA MET A 386 6.65 -26.76 -17.80
C MET A 386 8.06 -26.20 -17.57
N ALA A 387 8.16 -24.96 -17.09
CA ALA A 387 9.43 -24.30 -16.83
C ALA A 387 10.25 -25.06 -15.79
N THR A 388 9.59 -25.62 -14.77
CA THR A 388 10.24 -26.39 -13.71
C THR A 388 10.67 -27.78 -14.18
N LEU A 389 9.86 -28.45 -15.01
CA LEU A 389 10.23 -29.75 -15.59
C LEU A 389 11.26 -29.62 -16.72
N GLY A 390 11.32 -28.47 -17.39
CA GLY A 390 12.27 -28.20 -18.49
C GLY A 390 11.89 -28.85 -19.81
N HIS A 391 10.67 -29.40 -19.94
CA HIS A 391 10.15 -29.99 -21.17
C HIS A 391 8.60 -29.93 -21.19
N VAL A 392 8.00 -30.32 -22.33
CA VAL A 392 6.54 -30.52 -22.42
C VAL A 392 6.19 -31.78 -21.62
N PRO A 393 5.36 -31.67 -20.57
CA PRO A 393 5.08 -32.79 -19.68
C PRO A 393 4.06 -33.76 -20.27
N SER A 394 4.08 -34.98 -19.76
CA SER A 394 3.03 -35.97 -19.94
C SER A 394 2.02 -35.91 -18.79
N GLN A 395 0.83 -36.47 -19.02
CA GLN A 395 -0.17 -36.61 -17.96
C GLN A 395 0.41 -37.41 -16.77
N ASN A 396 0.09 -36.97 -15.55
CA ASN A 396 0.59 -37.48 -14.26
C ASN A 396 2.04 -37.15 -13.91
N GLU A 397 2.77 -36.41 -14.74
CA GLU A 397 4.02 -35.78 -14.29
C GLU A 397 3.74 -34.69 -13.25
N ALA A 398 4.69 -34.47 -12.33
CA ALA A 398 4.45 -33.61 -11.19
C ALA A 398 5.68 -32.83 -10.73
N VAL A 399 5.42 -31.68 -10.11
CA VAL A 399 6.39 -30.79 -9.51
C VAL A 399 6.02 -30.58 -8.04
N ASP A 400 7.00 -30.65 -7.15
CA ASP A 400 6.82 -30.48 -5.71
C ASP A 400 7.27 -29.08 -5.27
N ILE A 401 6.39 -28.35 -4.58
CA ILE A 401 6.69 -27.01 -4.05
C ILE A 401 5.87 -26.71 -2.78
N GLY A 402 6.52 -26.09 -1.78
CA GLY A 402 5.82 -25.60 -0.58
C GLY A 402 5.09 -26.68 0.22
N GLY A 403 5.55 -27.93 0.19
CA GLY A 403 4.89 -29.06 0.86
C GLY A 403 3.67 -29.62 0.10
N ARG A 404 3.44 -29.18 -1.14
CA ARG A 404 2.38 -29.65 -2.03
C ARG A 404 2.98 -30.20 -3.33
N ARG A 405 2.19 -31.00 -4.03
CA ARG A 405 2.50 -31.59 -5.34
C ARG A 405 1.52 -31.09 -6.38
N LEU A 406 2.03 -30.45 -7.43
CA LEU A 406 1.29 -30.05 -8.63
C LEU A 406 1.46 -31.15 -9.66
N THR A 407 0.37 -31.86 -9.99
CA THR A 407 0.36 -32.94 -10.97
C THR A 407 -0.38 -32.50 -12.22
N VAL A 408 0.17 -32.76 -13.40
CA VAL A 408 -0.51 -32.54 -14.69
C VAL A 408 -1.70 -33.51 -14.78
N ALA A 409 -2.91 -32.99 -14.60
CA ALA A 409 -4.12 -33.78 -14.64
C ALA A 409 -4.60 -34.01 -16.08
N GLU A 410 -4.45 -33.01 -16.94
CA GLU A 410 -4.85 -33.08 -18.35
C GLU A 410 -3.94 -32.22 -19.23
N MET A 411 -3.67 -32.70 -20.44
CA MET A 411 -2.94 -31.98 -21.48
C MET A 411 -3.88 -31.66 -22.63
N ASP A 412 -3.80 -30.44 -23.15
CA ASP A 412 -4.42 -30.04 -24.41
C ASP A 412 -3.31 -29.78 -25.44
N GLY A 413 -3.11 -30.74 -26.35
CA GLY A 413 -2.00 -30.72 -27.29
C GLY A 413 -0.64 -30.68 -26.61
N ARG A 414 0.02 -29.51 -26.61
CA ARG A 414 1.31 -29.28 -25.93
C ARG A 414 1.18 -28.45 -24.65
N ARG A 415 -0.03 -28.04 -24.28
CA ARG A 415 -0.33 -27.22 -23.11
C ARG A 415 -0.82 -28.10 -21.96
N VAL A 416 -0.46 -27.72 -20.74
CA VAL A 416 -1.09 -28.23 -19.51
C VAL A 416 -2.48 -27.58 -19.37
N ALA A 417 -3.54 -28.36 -19.55
CA ALA A 417 -4.92 -27.87 -19.47
C ALA A 417 -5.42 -27.83 -18.02
N ARG A 418 -5.10 -28.84 -17.23
CA ARG A 418 -5.54 -28.95 -15.83
C ARG A 418 -4.40 -29.34 -14.92
N VAL A 419 -4.30 -28.68 -13.78
CA VAL A 419 -3.30 -28.98 -12.74
C VAL A 419 -4.00 -29.39 -11.46
N ARG A 420 -3.61 -30.54 -10.92
CA ARG A 420 -4.08 -31.05 -9.64
C ARG A 420 -3.07 -30.72 -8.54
N VAL A 421 -3.48 -29.91 -7.58
CA VAL A 421 -2.73 -29.58 -6.38
C VAL A 421 -3.12 -30.55 -5.28
N SER A 422 -2.15 -31.29 -4.75
CA SER A 422 -2.36 -32.26 -3.68
C SER A 422 -1.32 -32.07 -2.56
N PRO A 423 -1.62 -32.49 -1.33
CA PRO A 423 -0.58 -32.64 -0.31
C PRO A 423 0.51 -33.59 -0.80
N LEU A 424 1.75 -33.40 -0.37
CA LEU A 424 2.80 -34.40 -0.62
C LEU A 424 2.34 -35.77 -0.08
N PRO A 425 2.63 -36.88 -0.77
CA PRO A 425 2.36 -38.20 -0.23
C PRO A 425 3.08 -38.32 1.12
N SER A 426 2.32 -38.54 2.20
CA SER A 426 2.90 -38.95 3.47
C SER A 426 3.67 -40.23 3.21
N ALA A 427 4.98 -40.23 3.48
CA ALA A 427 5.80 -41.42 3.38
C ALA A 427 5.23 -42.49 4.31
N GLU A 428 4.38 -43.39 3.80
CA GLU A 428 4.00 -44.58 4.53
C GLU A 428 5.28 -45.38 4.80
N PRO A 429 5.54 -45.78 6.06
CA PRO A 429 6.70 -46.60 6.37
C PRO A 429 6.57 -47.91 5.60
N ARG A 430 7.51 -48.11 4.67
CA ARG A 430 7.70 -49.34 3.92
C ARG A 430 7.64 -50.50 4.92
N ALA A 431 6.53 -51.24 4.89
CA ALA A 431 6.31 -52.39 5.75
C ALA A 431 7.51 -53.34 5.60
N ALA A 432 8.13 -53.66 6.73
CA ALA A 432 9.16 -54.67 6.82
C ALA A 432 8.60 -55.99 6.27
N ALA A 433 9.08 -56.37 5.09
CA ALA A 433 9.00 -57.72 4.59
C ALA A 433 10.43 -58.26 4.52
N GLU A 434 11.05 -58.44 5.69
CA GLU A 434 12.12 -59.43 5.87
C GLU A 434 11.50 -60.61 6.61
N GLY A 435 11.06 -61.57 5.81
CA GLY A 435 10.76 -62.92 6.25
C GLY A 435 12.08 -63.63 6.58
N ASP A 436 12.17 -63.99 7.83
CA ASP A 436 13.19 -64.79 8.49
C ASP A 436 13.58 -66.06 7.71
N ALA A 437 14.88 -66.23 7.47
CA ALA A 437 15.50 -67.52 7.18
C ALA A 437 16.96 -67.49 7.64
N VAL A 438 17.15 -67.41 8.96
CA VAL A 438 18.42 -67.77 9.61
C VAL A 438 18.68 -69.27 9.38
N ARG A 439 19.72 -69.60 8.61
CA ARG A 439 20.42 -70.89 8.72
C ARG A 439 21.45 -70.77 9.84
N GLU A 440 21.31 -71.63 10.83
CA GLU A 440 22.28 -71.91 11.88
C GLU A 440 23.64 -72.29 11.28
N ASP A 441 24.71 -71.67 11.75
CA ASP A 441 26.00 -72.36 11.92
C ASP A 441 26.71 -71.79 13.16
N SER A 442 26.48 -72.45 14.30
CA SER A 442 27.27 -72.30 15.50
C SER A 442 28.45 -73.26 15.41
N GLY A 443 29.65 -72.70 15.28
CA GLY A 443 30.86 -73.47 15.03
C GLY A 443 31.39 -74.25 16.24
N ARG A 444 32.53 -74.91 16.01
CA ARG A 444 33.64 -75.01 16.96
C ARG A 444 34.84 -75.70 16.32
N ASP A 445 36.04 -75.23 16.71
CA ASP A 445 37.29 -75.95 16.96
C ASP A 445 37.59 -77.17 16.06
N ASP A 446 38.76 -77.29 15.42
CA ASP A 446 40.05 -77.30 16.08
C ASP A 446 41.15 -77.62 15.06
N THR A 447 42.39 -77.34 15.43
CA THR A 447 43.67 -77.87 14.92
C THR A 447 44.26 -77.39 13.58
N VAL A 448 45.28 -76.57 13.81
CA VAL A 448 46.50 -76.38 13.03
C VAL A 448 47.26 -77.70 12.77
N ARG A 449 47.79 -77.83 11.54
CA ARG A 449 49.14 -78.29 11.10
C ARG A 449 49.25 -79.55 10.22
N GLU A 450 50.04 -79.34 9.16
CA GLU A 450 50.93 -80.30 8.45
C GLU A 450 50.22 -81.42 7.67
N ASP A 451 50.60 -81.82 6.46
CA ASP A 451 51.70 -81.48 5.58
C ASP A 451 51.38 -82.03 4.18
N SER A 452 52.07 -81.52 3.17
CA SER A 452 52.44 -82.17 1.90
C SER A 452 51.54 -83.25 1.25
N VAL A 453 51.09 -82.93 0.03
CA VAL A 453 51.35 -83.68 -1.23
C VAL A 453 51.47 -85.21 -1.14
N GLY A 454 50.59 -85.95 -1.82
CA GLY A 454 50.94 -87.30 -2.28
C GLY A 454 49.80 -88.28 -2.51
N THR A 455 49.05 -88.04 -3.58
CA THR A 455 48.39 -88.97 -4.50
C THR A 455 48.50 -90.49 -4.26
N ALA A 456 47.35 -91.16 -4.21
CA ALA A 456 47.00 -92.30 -5.07
C ALA A 456 45.47 -92.40 -5.19
#